data_AF-A0AAV9U2J3-F1
#
_entry.id   AF-A0AAV9U2J3-F1
#
_cell.length_a   1.000
_cell.length_b   1.000
_cell.length_c   1.000
_cell.angle_alpha   90.00
_cell.angle_beta   90.00
_cell.angle_gamma   90.00
#
_symmetry.space_group_name_H-M   'P 1'
#
loop_
_entity.id
_entity.type
_entity.pdbx_description
1 polymer ?
#
loop_
_entity_poly.entity_id
_entity_poly.type
_entity_poly.pdbx_seq_one_letter_code
_entity_poly.pdbx_strand_id
1 'polypeptide(L)'
;MWGGLKCDGPKGITFIEGTVVKSRRTGKPAAGPSASSVGDRIFSVSPPLKVNQLELYICCGQKHLRRGAAIDLVLQKTHLSEIAAAASAATSGQIFHQAILSFGAILFGSKHGQAAITNRGYVLHGAALKGLNLALSQPDCYMRDDVILSVSTLAILECLTPTGPRNYLKHMVGLERLLELRGPVSCSAISFEVYKSVRHMILFASLRTGNPSILAREEWKTALRAHCSDDDLPEQNLFNILADCTVLSVRRNRILASWQLNPQDSWTQERESIEERALILLAQLQDWRKTWKSDARNLASVDSDHSLNTSLPVDSHSGYSGHQNTRAPAITLLCFYNASAAVMWMFYNTTLIYVFRILASLPFENSDSPKQNIGPTQTTPSSLDPSRRPPGGYAAAERSAALDICRCIPYYSTQISTADPDMSPIPHWAIMTAWATLCLEESIEGKWITDLLETNYPDIVAKGVWTDRDR
;
A
#
# COMPACT_ATOMS: atom_id res chain seq x y z
N MET A 1 17.34 -21.79 -15.93
CA MET A 1 18.24 -20.91 -15.15
C MET A 1 17.44 -20.36 -13.98
N TRP A 2 17.29 -21.14 -12.90
CA TRP A 2 16.54 -20.71 -11.71
C TRP A 2 17.56 -20.21 -10.68
N GLY A 3 17.86 -18.90 -10.73
CA GLY A 3 18.53 -18.22 -9.62
C GLY A 3 17.52 -18.11 -8.48
N GLY A 4 17.70 -18.91 -7.44
CA GLY A 4 16.72 -19.15 -6.39
C GLY A 4 16.21 -17.87 -5.73
N LEU A 5 14.89 -17.72 -5.69
CA LEU A 5 14.20 -16.87 -4.72
C LEU A 5 14.62 -17.36 -3.32
N LYS A 6 15.57 -16.67 -2.68
CA LYS A 6 15.88 -16.87 -1.26
C LYS A 6 14.70 -16.38 -0.44
N CYS A 7 13.72 -17.25 -0.25
CA CYS A 7 12.75 -17.09 0.82
C CYS A 7 13.48 -17.44 2.12
N ASP A 8 13.98 -16.43 2.83
CA ASP A 8 14.38 -16.58 4.24
C ASP A 8 13.13 -16.74 5.10
N GLY A 9 12.35 -17.80 4.84
CA GLY A 9 11.35 -18.28 5.80
C GLY A 9 12.03 -18.51 7.15
N PRO A 10 11.28 -18.53 8.26
CA PRO A 10 11.83 -18.54 9.61
C PRO A 10 12.88 -19.63 9.78
N LYS A 11 14.16 -19.24 9.68
CA LYS A 11 15.31 -20.09 9.97
C LYS A 11 15.51 -20.02 11.48
N GLY A 12 15.03 -21.06 12.14
CA GLY A 12 15.18 -21.22 13.58
C GLY A 12 13.86 -21.12 14.32
N ILE A 13 13.20 -22.27 14.48
CA ILE A 13 12.55 -22.53 15.76
C ILE A 13 13.71 -22.72 16.74
N THR A 14 14.25 -21.62 17.26
CA THR A 14 15.13 -21.70 18.42
C THR A 14 14.20 -22.02 19.57
N PHE A 15 14.30 -23.24 20.10
CA PHE A 15 13.73 -23.55 21.40
C PHE A 15 14.33 -22.54 22.39
N ILE A 16 13.52 -21.57 22.83
CA ILE A 16 13.79 -20.96 24.13
C ILE A 16 13.45 -22.05 25.13
N GLU A 17 14.47 -22.77 25.57
CA GLU A 17 14.39 -23.60 26.77
C GLU A 17 14.19 -22.63 27.94
N GLY A 18 12.92 -22.30 28.20
CA GLY A 18 12.53 -21.49 29.33
C GLY A 18 12.80 -22.28 30.61
N THR A 19 13.93 -22.03 31.26
CA THR A 19 14.14 -22.43 32.65
C THR A 19 13.01 -21.85 33.49
N VAL A 20 12.14 -22.73 33.99
CA VAL A 20 11.08 -22.40 34.93
C VAL A 20 11.72 -21.89 36.21
N VAL A 21 11.77 -20.57 36.38
CA VAL A 21 12.05 -19.95 37.67
C VAL A 21 10.84 -20.21 38.56
N LYS A 22 11.02 -21.09 39.56
CA LYS A 22 10.03 -21.35 40.61
C LYS A 22 9.61 -20.04 41.26
N SER A 23 8.36 -19.63 41.01
CA SER A 23 7.73 -18.52 41.72
C SER A 23 7.61 -18.90 43.20
N ARG A 24 8.39 -18.21 44.04
CA ARG A 24 8.31 -18.28 45.50
C ARG A 24 7.23 -17.32 45.96
N ARG A 25 5.97 -17.79 45.99
CA ARG A 25 4.93 -17.14 46.80
C ARG A 25 4.46 -18.09 47.90
N THR A 26 5.03 -17.83 49.06
CA THR A 26 4.61 -18.27 50.39
C THR A 26 3.14 -17.91 50.59
N GLY A 27 2.32 -18.91 50.90
CA GLY A 27 0.93 -18.72 51.27
C GLY A 27 0.77 -18.01 52.61
N LYS A 28 -0.29 -17.22 52.73
CA LYS A 28 -0.84 -16.76 54.01
C LYS A 28 -2.38 -16.77 53.88
N PRO A 29 -3.10 -17.60 54.66
CA PRO A 29 -4.55 -17.63 54.63
C PRO A 29 -5.12 -16.54 55.53
N ALA A 30 -6.19 -15.88 55.09
CA ALA A 30 -7.00 -15.02 55.93
C ALA A 30 -8.49 -15.19 55.59
N ALA A 31 -9.28 -15.17 56.65
CA ALA A 31 -10.68 -15.54 56.76
C ALA A 31 -11.67 -14.63 56.01
N GLY A 32 -12.89 -15.13 55.83
CA GLY A 32 -14.04 -14.40 55.27
C GLY A 32 -14.47 -13.18 56.09
N PRO A 33 -15.53 -12.45 55.67
CA PRO A 33 -16.88 -12.95 55.97
C PRO A 33 -18.01 -12.54 54.98
N SER A 34 -19.16 -13.17 55.24
CA SER A 34 -20.54 -12.67 55.22
C SER A 34 -21.24 -12.20 53.93
N ALA A 35 -22.35 -12.89 53.69
CA ALA A 35 -23.44 -12.64 52.77
C ALA A 35 -24.08 -11.25 52.88
N SER A 36 -24.47 -10.70 51.73
CA SER A 36 -25.67 -9.89 51.58
C SER A 36 -26.30 -10.16 50.22
N SER A 37 -27.53 -10.64 50.27
CA SER A 37 -28.40 -10.93 49.14
C SER A 37 -29.03 -9.65 48.60
N VAL A 38 -28.79 -9.33 47.34
CA VAL A 38 -29.61 -8.39 46.57
C VAL A 38 -30.01 -9.09 45.27
N GLY A 39 -31.31 -9.26 45.09
CA GLY A 39 -31.89 -9.99 43.96
C GLY A 39 -31.75 -9.19 42.67
N ASP A 40 -30.82 -9.60 41.82
CA ASP A 40 -30.77 -9.18 40.43
C ASP A 40 -31.68 -10.07 39.58
N ARG A 41 -32.62 -9.42 38.90
CA ARG A 41 -33.45 -10.02 37.85
C ARG A 41 -32.53 -10.52 36.75
N ILE A 42 -32.37 -11.85 36.71
CA ILE A 42 -31.74 -12.57 35.61
C ILE A 42 -32.59 -12.31 34.36
N PHE A 43 -32.17 -11.33 33.56
CA PHE A 43 -32.49 -11.38 32.14
C PHE A 43 -31.89 -12.67 31.60
N SER A 44 -32.75 -13.55 31.11
CA SER A 44 -32.37 -14.73 30.35
C SER A 44 -31.58 -14.27 29.13
N VAL A 45 -30.26 -14.19 29.29
CA VAL A 45 -29.32 -13.98 28.19
C VAL A 45 -29.47 -15.22 27.32
N SER A 46 -29.95 -15.00 26.09
CA SER A 46 -30.02 -16.03 25.06
C SER A 46 -28.68 -16.79 25.02
N PRO A 47 -28.68 -18.12 24.80
CA PRO A 47 -27.44 -18.88 24.79
C PRO A 47 -26.46 -18.24 23.80
N PRO A 48 -25.19 -18.05 24.17
CA PRO A 48 -24.21 -17.49 23.25
C PRO A 48 -24.20 -18.38 22.01
N LEU A 49 -24.57 -17.79 20.86
CA LEU A 49 -24.39 -18.42 19.57
C LEU A 49 -22.98 -19.00 19.58
N LYS A 50 -22.85 -20.33 19.41
CA LYS A 50 -21.56 -20.97 19.17
C LYS A 50 -21.09 -20.55 17.78
N VAL A 51 -20.73 -19.27 17.65
CA VAL A 51 -20.15 -18.72 16.43
C VAL A 51 -18.88 -19.51 16.19
N ASN A 52 -18.76 -20.08 15.00
CA ASN A 52 -17.57 -20.82 14.62
C ASN A 52 -16.38 -19.85 14.67
N GLN A 53 -15.36 -20.14 15.47
CA GLN A 53 -14.19 -19.27 15.62
C GLN A 53 -13.53 -18.94 14.27
N LEU A 54 -13.60 -19.86 13.30
CA LEU A 54 -13.06 -19.66 11.95
C LEU A 54 -13.82 -18.57 11.20
N GLU A 55 -15.14 -18.49 11.37
CA GLU A 55 -15.98 -17.46 10.76
C GLU A 55 -15.61 -16.07 11.30
N LEU A 56 -15.36 -15.96 12.60
CA LEU A 56 -14.87 -14.70 13.20
C LEU A 56 -13.53 -14.26 12.58
N TYR A 57 -12.61 -15.20 12.32
CA TYR A 57 -11.33 -14.88 11.69
C TYR A 57 -11.51 -14.42 10.24
N ILE A 58 -12.34 -15.12 9.47
CA ILE A 58 -12.62 -14.76 8.07
C ILE A 58 -13.28 -13.38 8.00
N CYS A 59 -14.30 -13.12 8.81
CA CYS A 59 -14.97 -11.82 8.88
C CYS A 59 -14.00 -10.71 9.29
N CYS A 60 -13.11 -10.97 10.26
CA CYS A 60 -12.06 -10.03 10.66
C CYS A 60 -11.11 -9.72 9.49
N GLY A 61 -10.67 -10.75 8.76
CA GLY A 61 -9.83 -10.59 7.57
C GLY A 61 -10.52 -9.83 6.45
N GLN A 62 -11.78 -10.16 6.14
CA GLN A 62 -12.57 -9.52 5.07
C GLN A 62 -12.71 -8.01 5.27
N LYS A 63 -12.77 -7.51 6.51
CA LYS A 63 -12.78 -6.06 6.79
C LYS A 63 -11.53 -5.33 6.24
N HIS A 64 -10.43 -6.03 6.04
CA HIS A 64 -9.17 -5.50 5.54
C HIS A 64 -8.90 -5.86 4.07
N LEU A 65 -9.84 -6.52 3.39
CA LEU A 65 -9.76 -6.84 1.98
C LEU A 65 -10.63 -5.88 1.17
N ARG A 66 -10.19 -5.56 -0.04
CA ARG A 66 -10.99 -4.77 -0.99
C ARG A 66 -12.23 -5.57 -1.39
N ARG A 67 -13.40 -4.95 -1.34
CA ARG A 67 -14.66 -5.63 -1.65
C ARG A 67 -14.83 -5.79 -3.15
N GLY A 68 -15.39 -6.92 -3.55
CA GLY A 68 -15.51 -7.29 -4.96
C GLY A 68 -14.16 -7.50 -5.66
N ALA A 69 -13.03 -7.41 -4.95
CA ALA A 69 -11.74 -7.81 -5.48
C ALA A 69 -11.60 -9.34 -5.46
N ALA A 70 -10.62 -9.87 -6.18
CA ALA A 70 -10.50 -11.32 -6.40
C ALA A 70 -10.49 -12.17 -5.11
N ILE A 71 -9.78 -11.75 -4.06
CA ILE A 71 -9.76 -12.47 -2.78
C ILE A 71 -11.17 -12.52 -2.16
N ASP A 72 -11.86 -11.38 -2.11
CA ASP A 72 -13.23 -11.29 -1.57
C ASP A 72 -14.22 -12.11 -2.41
N LEU A 73 -14.16 -12.02 -3.74
CA LEU A 73 -15.00 -12.79 -4.65
C LEU A 73 -14.82 -14.31 -4.48
N VAL A 74 -13.58 -14.78 -4.28
CA VAL A 74 -13.33 -16.20 -4.01
C VAL A 74 -13.86 -16.58 -2.63
N LEU A 75 -13.66 -15.75 -1.60
CA LEU A 75 -14.19 -16.03 -0.26
C LEU A 75 -15.72 -16.12 -0.24
N GLN A 76 -16.41 -15.24 -0.96
CA GLN A 76 -17.87 -15.26 -1.09
C GLN A 76 -18.39 -16.56 -1.74
N LYS A 77 -17.59 -17.18 -2.61
CA LYS A 77 -17.93 -18.45 -3.28
C LYS A 77 -17.47 -19.69 -2.52
N THR A 78 -16.62 -19.54 -1.51
CA THR A 78 -16.02 -20.65 -0.79
C THR A 78 -16.91 -21.09 0.36
N HIS A 79 -17.19 -22.39 0.46
CA HIS A 79 -18.01 -22.91 1.56
C HIS A 79 -17.20 -23.01 2.87
N LEU A 80 -17.79 -22.62 4.00
CA LEU A 80 -17.12 -22.61 5.32
C LEU A 80 -16.54 -23.98 5.70
N SER A 81 -17.18 -25.08 5.28
CA SER A 81 -16.67 -26.44 5.57
C SER A 81 -15.34 -26.73 4.87
N GLU A 82 -15.11 -26.17 3.68
CA GLU A 82 -13.86 -26.33 2.94
C GLU A 82 -12.72 -25.58 3.61
N ILE A 83 -13.04 -24.40 4.15
CA ILE A 83 -12.09 -23.60 4.94
C ILE A 83 -11.78 -24.30 6.28
N ALA A 84 -12.80 -24.86 6.94
CA ALA A 84 -12.62 -25.63 8.16
C ALA A 84 -11.79 -26.91 7.96
N ALA A 85 -11.95 -27.58 6.82
CA ALA A 85 -11.10 -28.69 6.43
C ALA A 85 -9.64 -28.24 6.29
N ALA A 86 -9.39 -27.08 5.67
CA ALA A 86 -8.03 -26.53 5.50
C ALA A 86 -7.34 -26.19 6.81
N ALA A 87 -8.11 -25.80 7.84
CA ALA A 87 -7.59 -25.54 9.18
C ALA A 87 -7.07 -26.81 9.88
N SER A 88 -7.57 -27.99 9.47
CA SER A 88 -7.30 -29.28 10.12
C SER A 88 -6.41 -30.19 9.28
N ALA A 89 -6.40 -30.02 7.95
CA ALA A 89 -5.69 -30.88 7.03
C ALA A 89 -4.27 -30.37 6.72
N ALA A 90 -3.30 -31.27 6.75
CA ALA A 90 -1.93 -31.04 6.28
C ALA A 90 -1.79 -31.15 4.75
N THR A 91 -2.90 -31.26 4.02
CA THR A 91 -2.89 -31.58 2.58
C THR A 91 -2.56 -30.36 1.72
N SER A 92 -1.72 -30.58 0.71
CA SER A 92 -1.11 -29.56 -0.18
C SER A 92 -2.06 -28.82 -1.13
N GLY A 93 -3.38 -29.06 -1.06
CA GLY A 93 -4.36 -28.56 -2.03
C GLY A 93 -5.13 -27.29 -1.64
N GLN A 94 -5.00 -26.80 -0.40
CA GLN A 94 -5.83 -25.70 0.13
C GLN A 94 -5.00 -24.51 0.62
N ILE A 95 -3.97 -24.14 -0.17
CA ILE A 95 -2.97 -23.13 0.21
C ILE A 95 -3.64 -21.78 0.45
N PHE A 96 -4.59 -21.39 -0.39
CA PHE A 96 -5.33 -20.13 -0.24
C PHE A 96 -6.16 -20.10 1.04
N HIS A 97 -6.86 -21.19 1.38
CA HIS A 97 -7.64 -21.28 2.61
C HIS A 97 -6.76 -21.19 3.86
N GLN A 98 -5.57 -21.80 3.83
CA GLN A 98 -4.60 -21.66 4.92
C GLN A 98 -4.06 -20.23 5.03
N ALA A 99 -3.78 -19.58 3.90
CA ALA A 99 -3.34 -18.20 3.87
C ALA A 99 -4.40 -17.24 4.43
N ILE A 100 -5.67 -17.38 4.05
CA ILE A 100 -6.73 -16.50 4.56
C ILE A 100 -7.04 -16.75 6.04
N LEU A 101 -7.05 -18.01 6.48
CA LEU A 101 -7.26 -18.33 7.89
C LEU A 101 -6.12 -17.82 8.76
N SER A 102 -4.88 -17.97 8.29
CA SER A 102 -3.71 -17.40 8.94
C SER A 102 -3.85 -15.88 9.06
N PHE A 103 -4.18 -15.22 7.94
CA PHE A 103 -4.40 -13.78 7.89
C PHE A 103 -5.44 -13.30 8.91
N GLY A 104 -6.64 -13.88 8.87
CA GLY A 104 -7.73 -13.53 9.78
C GLY A 104 -7.39 -13.79 11.25
N ALA A 105 -6.77 -14.94 11.56
CA ALA A 105 -6.40 -15.29 12.93
C ALA A 105 -5.28 -14.40 13.49
N ILE A 106 -4.24 -14.08 12.71
CA ILE A 106 -3.16 -13.19 13.14
C ILE A 106 -3.71 -11.78 13.39
N LEU A 107 -4.51 -11.24 12.46
CA LEU A 107 -5.10 -9.92 12.63
C LEU A 107 -6.01 -9.86 13.85
N PHE A 108 -6.94 -10.81 13.99
CA PHE A 108 -7.86 -10.85 15.11
C PHE A 108 -7.11 -10.97 16.44
N GLY A 109 -6.19 -11.94 16.54
CA GLY A 109 -5.42 -12.16 17.75
C GLY A 109 -4.58 -10.94 18.13
N SER A 110 -3.94 -10.29 17.15
CA SER A 110 -3.10 -9.11 17.39
C SER A 110 -3.92 -7.89 17.79
N LYS A 111 -5.05 -7.63 17.14
CA LYS A 111 -5.94 -6.50 17.46
C LYS A 111 -6.56 -6.62 18.85
N HIS A 112 -6.87 -7.84 19.28
CA HIS A 112 -7.53 -8.10 20.57
C HIS A 112 -6.57 -8.56 21.68
N GLY A 113 -5.25 -8.52 21.45
CA GLY A 113 -4.26 -8.95 22.45
C GLY A 113 -4.33 -10.44 22.82
N GLN A 114 -4.90 -11.29 21.95
CA GLN A 114 -5.11 -12.72 22.20
C GLN A 114 -3.95 -13.55 21.64
N ALA A 115 -2.85 -13.60 22.41
CA ALA A 115 -1.61 -14.27 21.99
C ALA A 115 -1.79 -15.74 21.54
N ALA A 116 -2.71 -16.49 22.17
CA ALA A 116 -2.99 -17.87 21.77
C ALA A 116 -3.56 -17.97 20.35
N ILE A 117 -4.45 -17.04 19.97
CA ILE A 117 -5.02 -16.98 18.62
C ILE A 117 -3.96 -16.52 17.63
N THR A 118 -3.17 -15.50 17.98
CA THR A 118 -2.05 -15.03 17.14
C THR A 118 -1.06 -16.17 16.87
N ASN A 119 -0.65 -16.92 17.89
CA ASN A 119 0.25 -18.06 17.76
C ASN A 119 -0.34 -19.14 16.84
N ARG A 120 -1.62 -19.46 16.99
CA ARG A 120 -2.32 -20.37 16.08
C ARG A 120 -2.33 -19.86 14.64
N GLY A 121 -2.55 -18.56 14.45
CA GLY A 121 -2.48 -17.90 13.16
C GLY A 121 -1.10 -18.01 12.50
N TYR A 122 -0.01 -17.93 13.28
CA TYR A 122 1.36 -18.17 12.80
C TYR A 122 1.66 -19.63 12.49
N VAL A 123 1.06 -20.59 13.19
CA VAL A 123 1.14 -22.02 12.81
C VAL A 123 0.51 -22.23 11.43
N LEU A 124 -0.67 -21.66 11.21
CA LEU A 124 -1.34 -21.68 9.89
C LEU A 124 -0.53 -20.95 8.82
N HIS A 125 0.13 -19.83 9.18
CA HIS A 125 1.03 -19.10 8.28
C HIS A 125 2.18 -19.99 7.78
N GLY A 126 2.84 -20.68 8.71
CA GLY A 126 3.93 -21.60 8.37
C GLY A 126 3.45 -22.78 7.51
N ALA A 127 2.24 -23.28 7.73
CA ALA A 127 1.62 -24.29 6.88
C ALA A 127 1.35 -23.76 5.46
N ALA A 128 0.77 -22.57 5.34
CA ALA A 128 0.51 -21.91 4.06
C ALA A 128 1.81 -21.68 3.27
N LEU A 129 2.89 -21.23 3.92
CA LEU A 129 4.20 -21.07 3.29
C LEU A 129 4.80 -22.38 2.81
N LYS A 130 4.69 -23.46 3.59
CA LYS A 130 5.15 -24.80 3.16
C LYS A 130 4.35 -25.31 1.97
N GLY A 131 3.02 -25.17 2.01
CA GLY A 131 2.14 -25.54 0.91
C GLY A 131 2.43 -24.74 -0.36
N LEU A 132 2.63 -23.43 -0.22
CA LEU A 132 3.03 -22.56 -1.32
C LEU A 132 4.38 -22.97 -1.90
N ASN A 133 5.40 -23.23 -1.08
CA ASN A 133 6.71 -23.69 -1.55
C ASN A 133 6.59 -25.01 -2.34
N LEU A 134 5.81 -25.97 -1.83
CA LEU A 134 5.53 -27.21 -2.54
C LEU A 134 4.82 -26.97 -3.87
N ALA A 135 3.82 -26.09 -3.92
CA ALA A 135 3.17 -25.73 -5.19
C ALA A 135 4.16 -25.09 -6.16
N LEU A 136 5.00 -24.16 -5.70
CA LEU A 136 6.01 -23.48 -6.52
C LEU A 136 7.10 -24.41 -7.07
N SER A 137 7.26 -25.62 -6.51
CA SER A 137 8.12 -26.65 -7.08
C SER A 137 7.57 -27.28 -8.36
N GLN A 138 6.27 -27.13 -8.62
CA GLN A 138 5.60 -27.66 -9.81
C GLN A 138 5.72 -26.67 -10.97
N PRO A 139 6.11 -27.10 -12.18
CA PRO A 139 6.34 -26.20 -13.31
C PRO A 139 5.15 -25.29 -13.63
N ASP A 140 3.92 -25.82 -13.61
CA ASP A 140 2.72 -25.09 -14.06
C ASP A 140 1.96 -24.36 -12.94
N CYS A 141 2.57 -24.24 -11.75
CA CYS A 141 1.89 -23.66 -10.59
C CYS A 141 1.43 -22.20 -10.80
N TYR A 142 2.15 -21.45 -11.65
CA TYR A 142 1.88 -20.05 -11.95
C TYR A 142 0.57 -19.84 -12.72
N MET A 143 -0.01 -20.90 -13.29
CA MET A 143 -1.33 -20.86 -13.94
C MET A 143 -2.49 -20.95 -12.95
N ARG A 144 -2.22 -21.32 -11.70
CA ARG A 144 -3.28 -21.55 -10.70
C ARG A 144 -3.62 -20.27 -9.94
N ASP A 145 -4.89 -19.89 -9.96
CA ASP A 145 -5.38 -18.70 -9.27
C ASP A 145 -5.19 -18.80 -7.75
N ASP A 146 -5.32 -19.99 -7.16
CA ASP A 146 -5.15 -20.20 -5.72
C ASP A 146 -3.73 -19.88 -5.26
N VAL A 147 -2.70 -20.15 -6.07
CA VAL A 147 -1.31 -19.81 -5.79
C VAL A 147 -1.13 -18.29 -5.77
N ILE A 148 -1.64 -17.59 -6.77
CA ILE A 148 -1.55 -16.12 -6.87
C ILE A 148 -2.26 -15.46 -5.70
N LEU A 149 -3.51 -15.86 -5.43
CA LEU A 149 -4.32 -15.36 -4.32
C LEU A 149 -3.69 -15.64 -2.95
N SER A 150 -3.01 -16.79 -2.80
CA SER A 150 -2.24 -17.10 -1.59
C SER A 150 -1.09 -16.12 -1.40
N VAL A 151 -0.28 -15.88 -2.43
CA VAL A 151 0.84 -14.94 -2.38
C VAL A 151 0.34 -13.52 -2.09
N SER A 152 -0.75 -13.09 -2.72
CA SER A 152 -1.36 -11.78 -2.46
C SER A 152 -1.87 -11.65 -1.02
N THR A 153 -2.56 -12.66 -0.50
CA THR A 153 -3.02 -12.68 0.90
C THR A 153 -1.86 -12.60 1.88
N LEU A 154 -0.78 -13.36 1.64
CA LEU A 154 0.43 -13.30 2.45
C LEU A 154 1.13 -11.94 2.35
N ALA A 155 1.16 -11.31 1.18
CA ALA A 155 1.69 -9.96 1.02
C ALA A 155 0.89 -8.92 1.83
N ILE A 156 -0.45 -9.01 1.82
CA ILE A 156 -1.33 -8.13 2.62
C ILE A 156 -1.11 -8.36 4.11
N LEU A 157 -1.02 -9.62 4.54
CA LEU A 157 -0.70 -9.97 5.92
C LEU A 157 0.63 -9.33 6.34
N GLU A 158 1.69 -9.49 5.56
CA GLU A 158 3.01 -8.92 5.87
C GLU A 158 3.03 -7.38 5.85
N CYS A 159 2.15 -6.74 5.07
CA CYS A 159 1.95 -5.29 5.15
C CYS A 159 1.34 -4.88 6.49
N LEU A 160 0.33 -5.61 6.97
CA LEU A 160 -0.43 -5.23 8.18
C LEU A 160 0.22 -5.70 9.48
N THR A 161 0.76 -6.92 9.49
CA THR A 161 1.44 -7.57 10.62
C THR A 161 2.76 -8.15 10.13
N PRO A 162 3.83 -7.33 10.05
CA PRO A 162 5.10 -7.75 9.46
C PRO A 162 5.79 -8.79 10.33
N THR A 163 6.28 -9.86 9.71
CA THR A 163 7.11 -10.87 10.38
C THR A 163 8.61 -10.56 10.28
N GLY A 164 8.98 -9.61 9.43
CA GLY A 164 10.35 -9.17 9.24
C GLY A 164 10.46 -7.99 8.29
N PRO A 165 11.65 -7.36 8.22
CA PRO A 165 11.87 -6.19 7.38
C PRO A 165 11.67 -6.56 5.91
N ARG A 166 10.78 -5.81 5.23
CA ARG A 166 10.52 -5.93 3.79
C ARG A 166 10.08 -7.32 3.32
N ASN A 167 9.56 -8.18 4.21
CA ASN A 167 9.02 -9.48 3.78
C ASN A 167 7.81 -9.31 2.84
N TYR A 168 6.98 -8.30 3.06
CA TYR A 168 5.90 -7.93 2.14
C TYR A 168 6.41 -7.66 0.72
N LEU A 169 7.52 -6.92 0.56
CA LEU A 169 8.14 -6.67 -0.76
C LEU A 169 8.59 -7.97 -1.44
N LYS A 170 9.13 -8.94 -0.68
CA LYS A 170 9.53 -10.24 -1.25
C LYS A 170 8.31 -10.96 -1.85
N HIS A 171 7.17 -10.94 -1.16
CA HIS A 171 5.93 -11.51 -1.69
C HIS A 171 5.43 -10.77 -2.94
N MET A 172 5.45 -9.43 -2.94
CA MET A 172 5.01 -8.64 -4.09
C MET A 172 5.90 -8.83 -5.32
N VAL A 173 7.22 -8.96 -5.15
CA VAL A 173 8.15 -9.29 -6.25
C VAL A 173 7.91 -10.72 -6.75
N GLY A 174 7.71 -11.68 -5.84
CA GLY A 174 7.33 -13.05 -6.21
C GLY A 174 6.01 -13.10 -6.98
N LEU A 175 5.04 -12.28 -6.59
CA LEU A 175 3.76 -12.12 -7.26
C LEU A 175 3.91 -11.60 -8.68
N GLU A 176 4.70 -10.53 -8.88
CA GLU A 176 5.03 -10.04 -10.23
C GLU A 176 5.64 -11.15 -11.10
N ARG A 177 6.59 -11.92 -10.54
CA ARG A 177 7.23 -13.01 -11.27
C ARG A 177 6.24 -14.12 -11.68
N LEU A 178 5.29 -14.47 -10.83
CA LEU A 178 4.25 -15.44 -11.16
C LEU A 178 3.36 -14.94 -12.31
N LEU A 179 2.99 -13.67 -12.29
CA LEU A 179 2.18 -13.07 -13.35
C LEU A 179 2.95 -12.96 -14.66
N GLU A 180 4.24 -12.64 -14.60
CA GLU A 180 5.11 -12.63 -15.78
C GLU A 180 5.15 -14.01 -16.47
N LEU A 181 5.29 -15.08 -15.69
CA LEU A 181 5.28 -16.45 -16.20
C LEU A 181 3.93 -16.84 -16.81
N ARG A 182 2.83 -16.38 -16.21
CA ARG A 182 1.47 -16.60 -16.73
C ARG A 182 1.22 -15.85 -18.04
N GLY A 183 1.84 -14.68 -18.19
CA GLY A 183 1.69 -13.81 -19.35
C GLY A 183 0.34 -13.06 -19.39
N PRO A 184 0.19 -12.10 -20.32
CA PRO A 184 -1.00 -11.24 -20.43
C PRO A 184 -2.17 -11.88 -21.20
N VAL A 185 -1.92 -12.93 -22.01
CA VAL A 185 -2.90 -13.50 -22.95
C VAL A 185 -3.88 -14.48 -22.27
N SER A 186 -3.51 -15.04 -21.12
CA SER A 186 -4.31 -16.04 -20.41
C SER A 186 -5.32 -15.45 -19.41
N CYS A 187 -5.79 -14.21 -19.66
CA CYS A 187 -6.73 -13.53 -18.78
C CYS A 187 -8.17 -14.05 -18.99
N SER A 188 -8.60 -15.04 -18.20
CA SER A 188 -10.04 -15.23 -17.98
C SER A 188 -10.62 -14.01 -17.24
N ALA A 189 -11.95 -13.87 -17.18
CA ALA A 189 -12.57 -12.79 -16.39
C ALA A 189 -12.14 -12.81 -14.91
N ILE A 190 -11.98 -14.00 -14.31
CA ILE A 190 -11.49 -14.14 -12.93
C ILE A 190 -10.01 -13.74 -12.84
N SER A 191 -9.21 -14.17 -13.81
CA SER A 191 -7.80 -13.79 -13.87
C SER A 191 -7.65 -12.28 -13.98
N PHE A 192 -8.49 -11.61 -14.77
CA PHE A 192 -8.52 -10.15 -14.87
C PHE A 192 -8.78 -9.47 -13.52
N GLU A 193 -9.78 -9.93 -12.76
CA GLU A 193 -10.02 -9.41 -11.41
C GLU A 193 -8.83 -9.64 -10.48
N VAL A 194 -8.15 -10.80 -10.60
CA VAL A 194 -6.90 -11.06 -9.88
C VAL A 194 -5.85 -10.02 -10.26
N TYR A 195 -5.59 -9.80 -11.55
CA TYR A 195 -4.63 -8.78 -12.02
C TYR A 195 -4.98 -7.37 -11.53
N LYS A 196 -6.25 -6.96 -11.66
CA LYS A 196 -6.75 -5.66 -11.20
C LYS A 196 -6.54 -5.49 -9.70
N SER A 197 -6.73 -6.56 -8.93
CA SER A 197 -6.55 -6.53 -7.47
C SER A 197 -5.07 -6.42 -7.06
N VAL A 198 -4.12 -6.94 -7.83
CA VAL A 198 -2.70 -7.02 -7.43
C VAL A 198 -1.78 -6.01 -8.11
N ARG A 199 -2.21 -5.33 -9.17
CA ARG A 199 -1.38 -4.37 -9.94
C ARG A 199 -0.72 -3.28 -9.08
N HIS A 200 -1.41 -2.82 -8.04
CA HIS A 200 -0.86 -1.83 -7.12
C HIS A 200 0.34 -2.37 -6.32
N MET A 201 0.31 -3.63 -5.89
CA MET A 201 1.40 -4.28 -5.18
C MET A 201 2.64 -4.40 -6.06
N ILE A 202 2.43 -4.79 -7.32
CA ILE A 202 3.49 -4.96 -8.31
C ILE A 202 4.20 -3.63 -8.57
N LEU A 203 3.45 -2.57 -8.84
CA LEU A 203 4.04 -1.25 -9.09
C LEU A 203 4.71 -0.68 -7.85
N PHE A 204 4.08 -0.84 -6.69
CA PHE A 204 4.68 -0.45 -5.42
C PHE A 204 6.04 -1.14 -5.23
N ALA A 205 6.11 -2.46 -5.45
CA ALA A 205 7.35 -3.22 -5.30
C ALA A 205 8.40 -2.82 -6.34
N SER A 206 8.01 -2.64 -7.60
CA SER A 206 8.89 -2.15 -8.67
C SER A 206 9.53 -0.80 -8.31
N LEU A 207 8.73 0.16 -7.85
CA LEU A 207 9.21 1.49 -7.46
C LEU A 207 10.12 1.45 -6.23
N ARG A 208 9.78 0.63 -5.22
CA ARG A 208 10.61 0.48 -4.01
C ARG A 208 11.91 -0.26 -4.24
N THR A 209 11.92 -1.24 -5.14
CA THR A 209 13.11 -2.04 -5.47
C THR A 209 13.95 -1.40 -6.57
N GLY A 210 13.45 -0.38 -7.25
CA GLY A 210 14.14 0.27 -8.36
C GLY A 210 14.23 -0.61 -9.60
N ASN A 211 13.21 -1.45 -9.84
CA ASN A 211 13.11 -2.32 -11.00
C ASN A 211 11.99 -1.85 -11.94
N PRO A 212 12.11 -2.06 -13.27
CA PRO A 212 11.03 -1.81 -14.20
C PRO A 212 9.92 -2.86 -14.02
N SER A 213 8.67 -2.42 -13.99
CA SER A 213 7.54 -3.34 -13.85
C SER A 213 7.18 -4.04 -15.16
N ILE A 214 6.72 -5.29 -15.09
CA ILE A 214 6.13 -5.99 -16.23
C ILE A 214 4.90 -5.26 -16.79
N LEU A 215 4.19 -4.50 -15.95
CA LEU A 215 3.00 -3.75 -16.34
C LEU A 215 3.32 -2.54 -17.24
N ALA A 216 4.59 -2.18 -17.35
CA ALA A 216 5.04 -1.13 -18.27
C ALA A 216 5.17 -1.64 -19.72
N ARG A 217 5.14 -2.96 -19.94
CA ARG A 217 5.24 -3.53 -21.29
C ARG A 217 3.92 -3.38 -22.03
N GLU A 218 4.00 -3.10 -23.33
CA GLU A 218 2.82 -2.79 -24.14
C GLU A 218 1.83 -3.96 -24.25
N GLU A 219 2.32 -5.20 -24.27
CA GLU A 219 1.45 -6.39 -24.26
C GLU A 219 0.58 -6.49 -23.01
N TRP A 220 1.09 -6.04 -21.85
CA TRP A 220 0.34 -6.01 -20.59
C TRP A 220 -0.66 -4.86 -20.56
N LYS A 221 -0.25 -3.65 -20.97
CA LYS A 221 -1.16 -2.49 -21.05
C LYS A 221 -2.32 -2.76 -21.99
N THR A 222 -2.05 -3.37 -23.15
CA THR A 222 -3.05 -3.72 -24.17
C THR A 222 -4.04 -4.75 -23.63
N ALA A 223 -3.55 -5.83 -23.03
CA ALA A 223 -4.40 -6.89 -22.49
C ALA A 223 -5.29 -6.40 -21.34
N LEU A 224 -4.76 -5.59 -20.41
CA LEU A 224 -5.53 -5.03 -19.31
C LEU A 224 -6.58 -4.03 -19.81
N ARG A 225 -6.23 -3.17 -20.78
CA ARG A 225 -7.16 -2.21 -21.35
C ARG A 225 -8.31 -2.87 -22.10
N ALA A 226 -8.07 -4.01 -22.76
CA ALA A 226 -9.11 -4.74 -23.48
C ALA A 226 -10.26 -5.25 -22.58
N HIS A 227 -10.03 -5.35 -21.27
CA HIS A 227 -11.00 -5.83 -20.29
C HIS A 227 -11.55 -4.72 -19.38
N CYS A 228 -11.15 -3.46 -19.57
CA CYS A 228 -11.67 -2.33 -18.81
C CYS A 228 -13.04 -1.88 -19.34
N SER A 229 -13.98 -1.62 -18.43
CA SER A 229 -15.14 -0.79 -18.73
C SER A 229 -14.74 0.68 -18.90
N ASP A 230 -15.64 1.50 -19.44
CA ASP A 230 -15.42 2.96 -19.55
C ASP A 230 -15.16 3.62 -18.18
N ASP A 231 -15.83 3.14 -17.13
CA ASP A 231 -15.65 3.62 -15.76
C ASP A 231 -14.27 3.23 -15.17
N ASP A 232 -13.68 2.12 -15.62
CA ASP A 232 -12.36 1.65 -15.18
C ASP A 232 -11.19 2.33 -15.90
N LEU A 233 -11.42 2.89 -17.11
CA LEU A 233 -10.39 3.48 -17.95
C LEU A 233 -9.59 4.59 -17.25
N PRO A 234 -10.18 5.53 -16.49
CA PRO A 234 -9.42 6.54 -15.77
C PRO A 234 -8.42 5.94 -14.79
N GLU A 235 -8.81 4.92 -14.02
CA GLU A 235 -7.93 4.24 -13.08
C GLU A 235 -6.82 3.49 -13.82
N GLN A 236 -7.16 2.73 -14.87
CA GLN A 236 -6.18 2.01 -15.68
C GLN A 236 -5.15 2.94 -16.34
N ASN A 237 -5.56 4.13 -16.80
CA ASN A 237 -4.64 5.11 -17.38
C ASN A 237 -3.60 5.60 -16.36
N LEU A 238 -4.00 5.86 -15.11
CA LEU A 238 -3.04 6.22 -14.05
C LEU A 238 -2.07 5.07 -13.77
N PHE A 239 -2.57 3.82 -13.73
CA PHE A 239 -1.73 2.64 -13.58
C PHE A 239 -0.70 2.50 -14.71
N ASN A 240 -1.10 2.74 -15.97
CA ASN A 240 -0.21 2.70 -17.13
C ASN A 240 0.90 3.74 -17.03
N ILE A 241 0.55 5.00 -16.70
CA ILE A 241 1.52 6.08 -16.54
C ILE A 241 2.51 5.76 -15.41
N LEU A 242 2.02 5.26 -14.28
CA LEU A 242 2.85 4.90 -13.15
C LEU A 242 3.75 3.70 -13.45
N ALA A 243 3.28 2.75 -14.26
CA ALA A 243 4.11 1.67 -14.78
C ALA A 243 5.27 2.21 -15.62
N ASP A 244 5.03 3.17 -16.50
CA ASP A 244 6.09 3.82 -17.29
C ASP A 244 7.07 4.61 -16.40
N CYS A 245 6.60 5.20 -15.29
CA CYS A 245 7.47 5.83 -14.30
C CYS A 245 8.47 4.86 -13.69
N THR A 246 8.13 3.57 -13.55
CA THR A 246 9.07 2.56 -13.02
C THR A 246 10.28 2.41 -13.95
N VAL A 247 10.05 2.36 -15.27
CA VAL A 247 11.10 2.24 -16.29
C VAL A 247 11.98 3.49 -16.31
N LEU A 248 11.36 4.67 -16.30
CA LEU A 248 12.11 5.94 -16.29
C LEU A 248 12.92 6.12 -15.00
N SER A 249 12.39 5.69 -13.85
CA SER A 249 13.10 5.76 -12.57
C SER A 249 14.37 4.90 -12.57
N VAL A 250 14.33 3.71 -13.17
CA VAL A 250 15.50 2.83 -13.29
C VAL A 250 16.57 3.46 -14.18
N ARG A 251 16.17 3.97 -15.35
CA ARG A 251 17.10 4.64 -16.29
C ARG A 251 17.74 5.87 -15.64
N ARG A 252 16.94 6.70 -14.96
CA ARG A 252 17.45 7.83 -14.18
C ARG A 252 18.48 7.37 -13.14
N ASN A 253 18.15 6.37 -12.33
CA ASN A 253 19.06 5.88 -11.30
C ASN A 253 20.38 5.37 -11.88
N ARG A 254 20.35 4.73 -13.05
CA ARG A 254 21.56 4.32 -13.77
C ARG A 254 22.42 5.51 -14.14
N ILE A 255 21.85 6.57 -14.72
CA ILE A 255 22.58 7.80 -15.07
C ILE A 255 23.18 8.44 -13.82
N LEU A 256 22.39 8.59 -12.75
CA LEU A 256 22.87 9.20 -11.50
C LEU A 256 24.03 8.41 -10.88
N ALA A 257 23.96 7.08 -10.89
CA ALA A 257 25.04 6.22 -10.40
C ALA A 257 26.31 6.32 -11.28
N SER A 258 26.17 6.37 -12.61
CA SER A 258 27.32 6.54 -13.50
C SER A 258 27.93 7.94 -13.43
N TRP A 259 27.11 8.98 -13.26
CA TRP A 259 27.55 10.37 -13.15
C TRP A 259 28.49 10.57 -11.95
N GLN A 260 28.19 9.93 -10.82
CA GLN A 260 29.04 9.96 -9.63
C GLN A 260 30.42 9.35 -9.86
N LEU A 261 30.55 8.43 -10.81
CA LEU A 261 31.79 7.72 -11.11
C LEU A 261 32.59 8.39 -12.23
N ASN A 262 31.93 8.93 -13.26
CA ASN A 262 32.59 9.57 -14.39
C ASN A 262 31.76 10.75 -14.96
N PRO A 263 31.97 11.98 -14.47
CA PRO A 263 31.22 13.16 -14.92
C PRO A 263 31.51 13.57 -16.38
N GLN A 264 32.53 13.00 -17.02
CA GLN A 264 32.98 13.38 -18.36
C GLN A 264 32.24 12.64 -19.49
N ASP A 265 31.44 11.63 -19.18
CA ASP A 265 30.74 10.80 -20.17
C ASP A 265 29.51 11.52 -20.76
N SER A 266 29.32 11.36 -22.08
CA SER A 266 28.22 11.95 -22.87
C SER A 266 26.87 11.27 -22.59
N TRP A 267 26.34 11.45 -21.39
CA TRP A 267 24.98 11.02 -21.01
C TRP A 267 23.88 12.00 -21.45
N THR A 268 24.25 13.07 -22.15
CA THR A 268 23.33 14.13 -22.60
C THR A 268 22.15 13.57 -23.37
N GLN A 269 22.38 12.67 -24.33
CA GLN A 269 21.31 12.08 -25.13
C GLN A 269 20.37 11.20 -24.29
N GLU A 270 20.89 10.40 -23.34
CA GLU A 270 20.03 9.57 -22.50
C GLU A 270 19.24 10.42 -21.51
N ARG A 271 19.85 11.47 -20.96
CA ARG A 271 19.19 12.46 -20.11
C ARG A 271 18.05 13.17 -20.84
N GLU A 272 18.31 13.71 -22.03
CA GLU A 272 17.30 14.36 -22.87
C GLU A 272 16.14 13.40 -23.18
N SER A 273 16.46 12.14 -23.51
CA SER A 273 15.45 11.09 -23.73
C SER A 273 14.58 10.81 -22.49
N ILE A 274 15.17 10.83 -21.27
CA ILE A 274 14.40 10.66 -20.03
C ILE A 274 13.54 11.89 -19.76
N GLU A 275 14.08 13.10 -19.93
CA GLU A 275 13.36 14.36 -19.74
C GLU A 275 12.15 14.43 -20.68
N GLU A 276 12.37 14.20 -21.98
CA GLU A 276 11.31 14.19 -23.00
C GLU A 276 10.20 13.20 -22.62
N ARG A 277 10.55 11.94 -22.29
CA ARG A 277 9.56 10.94 -21.90
C ARG A 277 8.83 11.30 -20.62
N ALA A 278 9.51 11.85 -19.62
CA ALA A 278 8.87 12.29 -18.38
C ALA A 278 7.92 13.49 -18.62
N LEU A 279 8.27 14.40 -19.52
CA LEU A 279 7.38 15.49 -19.95
C LEU A 279 6.15 14.97 -20.70
N ILE A 280 6.29 13.92 -21.51
CA ILE A 280 5.15 13.24 -22.15
C ILE A 280 4.22 12.64 -21.07
N LEU A 281 4.76 11.94 -20.06
CA LEU A 281 3.95 11.42 -18.96
C LEU A 281 3.26 12.53 -18.16
N LEU A 282 3.94 13.66 -17.94
CA LEU A 282 3.35 14.82 -17.28
C LEU A 282 2.18 15.41 -18.09
N ALA A 283 2.34 15.53 -19.41
CA ALA A 283 1.26 15.97 -20.29
C ALA A 283 0.06 15.01 -20.25
N GLN A 284 0.31 13.70 -20.28
CA GLN A 284 -0.74 12.68 -20.13
C GLN A 284 -1.48 12.79 -18.80
N LEU A 285 -0.78 13.04 -17.69
CA LEU A 285 -1.40 13.30 -16.38
C LEU A 285 -2.26 14.57 -16.39
N GLN A 286 -1.78 15.65 -17.01
CA GLN A 286 -2.54 16.89 -17.12
C GLN A 286 -3.82 16.70 -17.93
N ASP A 287 -3.74 15.97 -19.05
CA ASP A 287 -4.91 15.68 -19.88
C ASP A 287 -5.87 14.73 -19.17
N TRP A 288 -5.34 13.70 -18.49
CA TRP A 288 -6.12 12.84 -17.60
C TRP A 288 -6.89 13.66 -16.57
N ARG A 289 -6.24 14.62 -15.90
CA ARG A 289 -6.88 15.47 -14.88
C ARG A 289 -8.00 16.32 -15.47
N LYS A 290 -7.81 16.87 -16.68
CA LYS A 290 -8.85 17.67 -17.37
C LYS A 290 -10.08 16.81 -17.67
N THR A 291 -9.88 15.64 -18.27
CA THR A 291 -10.97 14.70 -18.60
C THR A 291 -11.64 14.16 -17.33
N TRP A 292 -10.88 13.80 -16.30
CA TRP A 292 -11.46 13.29 -15.07
C TRP A 292 -12.30 14.35 -14.33
N LYS A 293 -11.86 15.62 -14.33
CA LYS A 293 -12.60 16.73 -13.73
C LYS A 293 -13.82 17.20 -14.51
N SER A 294 -14.01 16.79 -15.78
CA SER A 294 -15.21 17.18 -16.52
C SER A 294 -16.47 16.47 -16.02
N ASP A 295 -16.32 15.37 -15.28
CA ASP A 295 -17.42 14.77 -14.52
C ASP A 295 -17.62 15.52 -13.20
N ALA A 296 -18.82 16.06 -13.00
CA ALA A 296 -19.19 16.82 -11.81
C ALA A 296 -19.03 16.01 -10.50
N ARG A 297 -19.11 14.68 -10.56
CA ARG A 297 -18.93 13.77 -9.40
C ARG A 297 -17.49 13.77 -8.88
N ASN A 298 -16.53 14.23 -9.68
CA ASN A 298 -15.10 14.22 -9.37
C ASN A 298 -14.60 15.59 -8.88
N LEU A 299 -15.46 16.60 -8.78
CA LEU A 299 -15.09 17.92 -8.30
C LEU A 299 -14.77 17.88 -6.81
N ALA A 300 -13.63 18.47 -6.46
CA ALA A 300 -13.24 18.69 -5.08
C ALA A 300 -13.67 20.09 -4.65
N SER A 301 -14.30 20.20 -3.49
CA SER A 301 -14.57 21.48 -2.83
C SER A 301 -13.51 21.72 -1.76
N VAL A 302 -13.06 22.97 -1.62
CA VAL A 302 -12.22 23.38 -0.49
C VAL A 302 -13.15 23.68 0.66
N ASP A 303 -12.94 23.01 1.78
CA ASP A 303 -13.65 23.32 3.01
C ASP A 303 -13.00 24.53 3.68
N SER A 304 -13.66 25.69 3.55
CA SER A 304 -13.21 26.95 4.15
C SER A 304 -13.56 27.05 5.64
N ASP A 305 -14.59 26.32 6.08
CA ASP A 305 -15.15 26.44 7.43
C ASP A 305 -14.46 25.48 8.42
N HIS A 306 -13.88 24.39 7.91
CA HIS A 306 -13.11 23.42 8.69
C HIS A 306 -11.60 23.52 8.44
N SER A 307 -11.03 24.73 8.39
CA SER A 307 -9.62 24.87 8.77
C SER A 307 -9.48 24.18 10.13
N LEU A 308 -8.64 23.14 10.24
CA LEU A 308 -8.44 22.35 11.45
C LEU A 308 -7.84 23.24 12.56
N ASN A 309 -8.64 24.16 13.08
CA ASN A 309 -8.57 24.65 14.44
C ASN A 309 -9.10 23.53 15.35
N THR A 310 -8.53 22.33 15.22
CA THR A 310 -8.62 21.30 16.25
C THR A 310 -7.86 21.83 17.45
N SER A 311 -8.48 22.74 18.20
CA SER A 311 -8.40 22.64 19.65
C SER A 311 -8.98 21.26 19.97
N LEU A 312 -8.10 20.26 20.03
CA LEU A 312 -8.41 18.95 20.61
C LEU A 312 -9.24 19.20 21.87
N PRO A 313 -10.35 18.48 22.11
CA PRO A 313 -10.99 18.52 23.41
C PRO A 313 -9.94 18.08 24.42
N VAL A 314 -9.40 19.06 25.14
CA VAL A 314 -8.48 18.82 26.24
C VAL A 314 -9.34 18.21 27.33
N ASP A 315 -9.43 16.88 27.34
CA ASP A 315 -9.92 16.14 28.49
C ASP A 315 -9.05 16.57 29.68
N SER A 316 -9.63 17.44 30.51
CA SER A 316 -8.94 18.23 31.53
C SER A 316 -8.57 17.40 32.77
N HIS A 317 -8.37 16.08 32.64
CA HIS A 317 -8.24 15.17 33.76
C HIS A 317 -7.00 14.25 33.75
N SER A 318 -6.05 14.44 32.83
CA SER A 318 -4.80 13.67 32.82
C SER A 318 -3.58 14.57 33.07
N GLY A 319 -3.14 14.63 34.33
CA GLY A 319 -1.95 15.37 34.78
C GLY A 319 -0.61 14.74 34.40
N TYR A 320 -0.43 14.35 33.14
CA TYR A 320 0.88 13.95 32.60
C TYR A 320 1.38 14.97 31.58
N SER A 321 2.35 15.75 32.04
CA SER A 321 3.11 16.77 31.32
C SER A 321 4.01 16.17 30.23
N GLY A 322 4.00 16.75 29.01
CA GLY A 322 5.17 16.66 28.13
C GLY A 322 4.97 16.84 26.62
N HIS A 323 3.79 16.57 26.06
CA HIS A 323 3.62 16.70 24.60
C HIS A 323 3.31 18.14 24.20
N GLN A 324 4.30 18.82 23.64
CA GLN A 324 4.11 20.10 22.96
C GLN A 324 3.07 19.92 21.85
N ASN A 325 1.97 20.66 21.92
CA ASN A 325 0.95 20.70 20.87
C ASN A 325 1.59 21.10 19.54
N THR A 326 1.86 20.14 18.66
CA THR A 326 2.22 20.37 17.27
C THR A 326 1.04 21.09 16.62
N ARG A 327 1.12 22.41 16.51
CA ARG A 327 0.09 23.20 15.84
C ARG A 327 -0.04 22.68 14.41
N ALA A 328 -1.25 22.21 14.06
CA ALA A 328 -1.51 21.71 12.72
C ALA A 328 -1.10 22.78 11.69
N PRO A 329 -0.35 22.41 10.64
CA PRO A 329 -0.08 23.33 9.55
C PRO A 329 -1.41 23.83 8.96
N ALA A 330 -1.44 25.07 8.46
CA ALA A 330 -2.61 25.65 7.81
C ALA A 330 -2.89 24.94 6.47
N ILE A 331 -3.44 23.73 6.56
CA ILE A 331 -3.77 22.87 5.43
C ILE A 331 -5.27 23.03 5.17
N THR A 332 -5.60 23.58 4.00
CA THR A 332 -6.98 23.62 3.47
C THR A 332 -7.45 22.22 3.14
N LEU A 333 -8.57 21.77 3.72
CA LEU A 333 -9.07 20.41 3.48
C LEU A 333 -9.77 20.30 2.12
N LEU A 334 -9.61 19.14 1.47
CA LEU A 334 -10.32 18.80 0.25
C LEU A 334 -11.46 17.82 0.58
N CYS A 335 -12.68 18.22 0.24
CA CYS A 335 -13.88 17.40 0.33
C CYS A 335 -14.30 16.93 -1.06
N PHE A 336 -14.85 15.73 -1.14
CA PHE A 336 -15.29 15.11 -2.38
C PHE A 336 -16.74 14.64 -2.27
N TYR A 337 -17.36 14.37 -3.43
CA TYR A 337 -18.71 13.80 -3.46
C TYR A 337 -18.74 12.34 -2.97
N ASN A 338 -17.68 11.58 -3.24
CA ASN A 338 -17.57 10.18 -2.83
C ASN A 338 -16.11 9.78 -2.55
N ALA A 339 -15.93 8.68 -1.82
CA ALA A 339 -14.62 8.16 -1.45
C ALA A 339 -13.76 7.77 -2.66
N SER A 340 -14.36 7.22 -3.73
CA SER A 340 -13.64 6.83 -4.95
C SER A 340 -12.95 8.04 -5.60
N ALA A 341 -13.61 9.20 -5.64
CA ALA A 341 -13.02 10.42 -6.17
C ALA A 341 -11.80 10.89 -5.36
N ALA A 342 -11.86 10.79 -4.03
CA ALA A 342 -10.72 11.07 -3.16
C ALA A 342 -9.56 10.09 -3.42
N VAL A 343 -9.84 8.78 -3.54
CA VAL A 343 -8.84 7.75 -3.85
C VAL A 343 -8.16 8.04 -5.20
N MET A 344 -8.93 8.35 -6.23
CA MET A 344 -8.42 8.69 -7.57
C MET A 344 -7.56 9.95 -7.55
N TRP A 345 -7.95 10.97 -6.78
CA TRP A 345 -7.15 12.18 -6.59
C TRP A 345 -5.82 11.90 -5.89
N MET A 346 -5.85 11.09 -4.83
CA MET A 346 -4.63 10.66 -4.13
C MET A 346 -3.73 9.84 -5.07
N PHE A 347 -4.30 8.99 -5.93
CA PHE A 347 -3.54 8.21 -6.91
C PHE A 347 -2.86 9.07 -7.97
N TYR A 348 -3.62 10.04 -8.50
CA TYR A 348 -3.12 11.02 -9.45
C TYR A 348 -1.92 11.78 -8.89
N ASN A 349 -2.04 12.31 -7.66
CA ASN A 349 -0.95 13.05 -7.03
C ASN A 349 0.25 12.15 -6.68
N THR A 350 0.00 10.89 -6.33
CA THR A 350 1.08 9.89 -6.14
C THR A 350 1.87 9.72 -7.43
N THR A 351 1.17 9.63 -8.57
CA THR A 351 1.81 9.48 -9.89
C THR A 351 2.57 10.75 -10.29
N LEU A 352 2.02 11.94 -10.01
CA LEU A 352 2.71 13.21 -10.21
C LEU A 352 4.02 13.30 -9.41
N ILE A 353 4.03 12.86 -8.14
CA ILE A 353 5.24 12.85 -7.31
C ILE A 353 6.36 12.08 -8.02
N TYR A 354 6.08 10.90 -8.56
CA TYR A 354 7.10 10.13 -9.28
C TYR A 354 7.59 10.82 -10.55
N VAL A 355 6.69 11.39 -11.35
CA VAL A 355 7.07 12.14 -12.57
C VAL A 355 7.91 13.37 -12.23
N PHE A 356 7.48 14.17 -11.24
CA PHE A 356 8.23 15.36 -10.81
C PHE A 356 9.58 14.99 -10.21
N ARG A 357 9.66 13.91 -9.43
CA ARG A 357 10.94 13.42 -8.89
C ARG A 357 11.91 13.02 -9.99
N ILE A 358 11.42 12.37 -11.06
CA ILE A 358 12.25 12.07 -12.24
C ILE A 358 12.77 13.38 -12.83
N LEU A 359 11.90 14.34 -13.13
CA LEU A 359 12.28 15.62 -13.75
C LEU A 359 13.21 16.47 -12.87
N ALA A 360 12.95 16.54 -11.56
CA ALA A 360 13.72 17.34 -10.60
C ALA A 360 15.15 16.83 -10.39
N SER A 361 15.37 15.52 -10.59
CA SER A 361 16.66 14.88 -10.38
C SER A 361 17.62 14.98 -11.56
N LEU A 362 17.15 15.44 -12.73
CA LEU A 362 18.02 15.59 -13.89
C LEU A 362 18.86 16.86 -13.70
N PRO A 363 20.20 16.76 -13.64
CA PRO A 363 21.07 17.89 -13.34
C PRO A 363 20.88 18.97 -14.39
N PHE A 364 20.76 20.23 -13.95
CA PHE A 364 20.68 21.33 -14.89
C PHE A 364 22.08 21.63 -15.44
N GLU A 365 22.23 21.68 -16.76
CA GLU A 365 23.37 22.40 -17.31
C GLU A 365 23.12 23.87 -16.97
N ASN A 366 23.90 24.39 -16.02
CA ASN A 366 23.85 25.79 -15.68
C ASN A 366 24.04 26.58 -16.97
N SER A 367 23.00 27.35 -17.34
CA SER A 367 22.99 28.26 -18.48
C SER A 367 23.96 29.45 -18.30
N ASP A 368 24.99 29.29 -17.47
CA ASP A 368 26.08 30.24 -17.25
C ASP A 368 27.26 29.98 -18.20
N SER A 369 27.16 29.00 -19.12
CA SER A 369 28.07 28.96 -20.26
C SER A 369 27.91 30.25 -21.06
N PRO A 370 28.97 31.06 -21.24
CA PRO A 370 28.88 32.35 -21.92
C PRO A 370 28.33 32.12 -23.32
N LYS A 371 27.20 32.76 -23.63
CA LYS A 371 26.55 32.74 -24.95
C LYS A 371 27.58 33.10 -26.02
N GLN A 372 28.20 32.09 -26.63
CA GLN A 372 28.96 32.31 -27.86
C GLN A 372 27.93 32.67 -28.93
N ASN A 373 28.01 33.91 -29.40
CA ASN A 373 27.26 34.42 -30.54
C ASN A 373 27.54 33.54 -31.77
N ILE A 374 26.71 32.53 -32.01
CA ILE A 374 26.72 31.77 -33.26
C ILE A 374 25.38 32.01 -33.95
N GLY A 375 25.48 32.40 -35.23
CA GLY A 375 24.44 33.06 -36.01
C GLY A 375 23.20 32.23 -36.37
N PRO A 376 22.26 32.85 -37.10
CA PRO A 376 20.92 32.32 -37.31
C PRO A 376 20.94 31.25 -38.40
N THR A 377 20.71 29.99 -38.04
CA THR A 377 20.38 28.98 -39.06
C THR A 377 19.44 27.90 -38.53
N GLN A 378 18.30 27.82 -39.22
CA GLN A 378 17.37 26.69 -39.40
C GLN A 378 16.47 26.25 -38.23
N THR A 379 15.21 26.65 -38.39
CA THR A 379 13.99 26.17 -37.74
C THR A 379 13.74 24.67 -37.97
N THR A 380 13.89 23.86 -36.93
CA THR A 380 13.22 22.56 -36.79
C THR A 380 12.01 22.69 -35.85
N PRO A 381 10.81 22.23 -36.23
CA PRO A 381 9.64 22.25 -35.37
C PRO A 381 9.64 21.03 -34.42
N SER A 382 9.08 21.22 -33.22
CA SER A 382 8.82 20.22 -32.17
C SER A 382 9.79 20.16 -30.97
N SER A 383 10.37 21.27 -30.53
CA SER A 383 10.81 21.37 -29.13
C SER A 383 9.63 21.77 -28.26
N LEU A 384 9.24 20.90 -27.31
CA LEU A 384 8.32 21.24 -26.22
C LEU A 384 8.76 22.56 -25.57
N ASP A 385 7.85 23.53 -25.51
CA ASP A 385 8.11 24.90 -25.07
C ASP A 385 8.78 24.93 -23.67
N PRO A 386 10.03 25.42 -23.54
CA PRO A 386 10.74 25.56 -22.27
C PRO A 386 10.00 26.42 -21.23
N SER A 387 9.00 27.20 -21.66
CA SER A 387 8.14 27.99 -20.78
C SER A 387 7.23 27.15 -19.86
N ARG A 388 7.10 25.83 -20.11
CA ARG A 388 6.19 24.94 -19.36
C ARG A 388 6.65 24.54 -17.95
N ARG A 389 7.72 25.13 -17.42
CA ARG A 389 8.17 24.79 -16.06
C ARG A 389 7.20 25.32 -15.01
N PRO A 390 6.88 24.52 -13.98
CA PRO A 390 6.10 25.01 -12.86
C PRO A 390 6.88 26.15 -12.16
N PRO A 391 6.19 27.20 -11.70
CA PRO A 391 6.80 28.21 -10.84
C PRO A 391 7.46 27.54 -9.63
N GLY A 392 8.75 27.84 -9.39
CA GLY A 392 9.53 27.21 -8.32
C GLY A 392 10.18 25.86 -8.65
N GLY A 393 10.02 25.36 -9.88
CA GLY A 393 10.68 24.13 -10.37
C GLY A 393 9.97 22.83 -9.95
N TYR A 394 10.46 21.71 -10.47
CA TYR A 394 9.80 20.41 -10.31
C TYR A 394 9.82 19.89 -8.86
N ALA A 395 10.83 20.22 -8.05
CA ALA A 395 10.87 19.85 -6.63
C ALA A 395 9.74 20.54 -5.82
N ALA A 396 9.45 21.81 -6.11
CA ALA A 396 8.31 22.51 -5.49
C ALA A 396 6.97 21.91 -5.94
N ALA A 397 6.86 21.53 -7.21
CA ALA A 397 5.68 20.84 -7.74
C ALA A 397 5.48 19.43 -7.12
N GLU A 398 6.58 18.69 -6.90
CA GLU A 398 6.59 17.41 -6.19
C GLU A 398 6.05 17.58 -4.75
N ARG A 399 6.59 18.55 -4.01
CA ARG A 399 6.10 18.89 -2.67
C ARG A 399 4.63 19.29 -2.68
N SER A 400 4.20 20.09 -3.65
CA SER A 400 2.79 20.49 -3.80
C SER A 400 1.86 19.30 -4.01
N ALA A 401 2.25 18.32 -4.83
CA ALA A 401 1.45 17.10 -5.03
C ALA A 401 1.34 16.27 -3.73
N ALA A 402 2.41 16.20 -2.93
CA ALA A 402 2.37 15.55 -1.62
C ALA A 402 1.43 16.28 -0.64
N LEU A 403 1.41 17.61 -0.64
CA LEU A 403 0.46 18.39 0.16
C LEU A 403 -0.98 18.15 -0.30
N ASP A 404 -1.26 18.03 -1.59
CA ASP A 404 -2.61 17.72 -2.08
C ASP A 404 -3.10 16.33 -1.63
N ILE A 405 -2.20 15.35 -1.45
CA ILE A 405 -2.56 14.07 -0.81
C ILE A 405 -2.93 14.30 0.66
N CYS A 406 -2.13 15.09 1.39
CA CYS A 406 -2.36 15.40 2.81
C CYS A 406 -3.74 16.03 3.04
N ARG A 407 -4.14 16.95 2.15
CA ARG A 407 -5.45 17.62 2.18
C ARG A 407 -6.64 16.66 2.06
N CYS A 408 -6.44 15.47 1.48
CA CYS A 408 -7.50 14.46 1.31
C CYS A 408 -7.63 13.50 2.50
N ILE A 409 -6.61 13.39 3.36
CA ILE A 409 -6.58 12.37 4.42
C ILE A 409 -7.79 12.49 5.35
N PRO A 410 -8.13 13.66 5.93
CA PRO A 410 -9.24 13.74 6.88
C PRO A 410 -10.59 13.35 6.29
N TYR A 411 -10.87 13.76 5.04
CA TYR A 411 -12.08 13.37 4.32
C TYR A 411 -12.12 11.85 4.13
N TYR A 412 -11.05 11.26 3.58
CA TYR A 412 -11.00 9.82 3.32
C TYR A 412 -11.15 8.99 4.59
N SER A 413 -10.48 9.40 5.67
CA SER A 413 -10.55 8.71 6.95
C SER A 413 -11.93 8.76 7.60
N THR A 414 -12.63 9.89 7.48
CA THR A 414 -14.01 10.03 7.92
C THR A 414 -14.93 9.10 7.12
N GLN A 415 -14.75 9.02 5.80
CA GLN A 415 -15.54 8.14 4.93
C GLN A 415 -15.34 6.65 5.25
N ILE A 416 -14.11 6.20 5.54
CA ILE A 416 -13.87 4.80 5.96
C ILE A 416 -14.58 4.45 7.27
N SER A 417 -14.75 5.45 8.15
CA SER A 417 -15.36 5.24 9.47
C SER A 417 -16.88 5.17 9.42
N THR A 418 -17.52 5.83 8.45
CA THR A 418 -18.97 5.98 8.35
C THR A 418 -19.62 5.09 7.29
N ALA A 419 -18.91 4.82 6.19
CA ALA A 419 -19.40 4.02 5.09
C ALA A 419 -18.90 2.57 5.18
N ASP A 420 -19.62 1.68 4.51
CA ASP A 420 -19.21 0.29 4.36
C ASP A 420 -17.96 0.22 3.46
N PRO A 421 -16.75 0.05 4.02
CA PRO A 421 -15.55 0.55 3.38
C PRO A 421 -15.10 -0.41 2.28
N ASP A 422 -15.24 0.01 1.02
CA ASP A 422 -14.39 -0.56 -0.02
C ASP A 422 -12.97 -0.02 0.19
N MET A 423 -12.17 -0.76 0.97
CA MET A 423 -10.80 -0.39 1.28
C MET A 423 -9.92 -0.58 0.04
N SER A 424 -9.76 0.49 -0.73
CA SER A 424 -8.70 0.57 -1.73
C SER A 424 -7.33 0.63 -1.04
N PRO A 425 -6.32 -0.10 -1.53
CA PRO A 425 -4.95 0.00 -1.02
C PRO A 425 -4.21 1.27 -1.48
N ILE A 426 -4.77 2.00 -2.45
CA ILE A 426 -4.13 3.17 -3.05
C ILE A 426 -3.92 4.32 -2.03
N PRO A 427 -4.87 4.68 -1.16
CA PRO A 427 -4.67 5.74 -0.17
C PRO A 427 -3.53 5.45 0.81
N HIS A 428 -3.37 4.19 1.25
CA HIS A 428 -2.23 3.78 2.07
C HIS A 428 -0.90 4.10 1.37
N TRP A 429 -0.80 3.75 0.09
CA TRP A 429 0.39 4.02 -0.71
C TRP A 429 0.59 5.53 -0.95
N ALA A 430 -0.48 6.26 -1.24
CA ALA A 430 -0.42 7.70 -1.46
C ALA A 430 0.08 8.44 -0.21
N ILE A 431 -0.48 8.11 0.96
CA ILE A 431 -0.07 8.68 2.26
C ILE A 431 1.41 8.41 2.52
N MET A 432 1.86 7.16 2.33
CA MET A 432 3.27 6.80 2.46
C MET A 432 4.18 7.58 1.52
N THR A 433 3.75 7.75 0.27
CA THR A 433 4.52 8.48 -0.74
C THR A 433 4.60 9.96 -0.40
N ALA A 434 3.49 10.57 0.05
CA ALA A 434 3.45 11.96 0.49
C ALA A 434 4.34 12.18 1.73
N TRP A 435 4.24 11.30 2.72
CA TRP A 435 5.04 11.37 3.95
C TRP A 435 6.54 11.31 3.66
N ALA A 436 6.98 10.37 2.82
CA ALA A 436 8.37 10.29 2.39
C ALA A 436 8.83 11.53 1.59
N THR A 437 7.95 12.10 0.78
CA THR A 437 8.23 13.31 -0.02
C THR A 437 8.35 14.56 0.85
N LEU A 438 7.65 14.59 1.98
CA LEU A 438 7.66 15.69 2.94
C LEU A 438 8.74 15.51 4.02
N CYS A 439 9.82 14.78 3.74
CA CYS A 439 10.92 14.56 4.69
C CYS A 439 10.49 13.90 6.02
N LEU A 440 9.51 12.99 6.00
CA LEU A 440 9.12 12.20 7.18
C LEU A 440 8.85 13.09 8.41
N GLU A 441 9.33 12.70 9.59
CA GLU A 441 9.17 13.45 10.85
C GLU A 441 10.04 14.72 10.93
N GLU A 442 10.87 15.02 9.94
CA GLU A 442 11.71 16.22 9.95
C GLU A 442 10.92 17.48 9.60
N SER A 443 9.82 17.35 8.86
CA SER A 443 8.94 18.47 8.53
C SER A 443 7.71 18.58 9.44
N ILE A 444 7.13 19.78 9.51
CA ILE A 444 5.88 20.02 10.24
C ILE A 444 4.75 19.18 9.64
N GLU A 445 4.69 19.08 8.31
CA GLU A 445 3.64 18.32 7.63
C GLU A 445 3.79 16.82 7.83
N GLY A 446 5.01 16.28 7.83
CA GLY A 446 5.19 14.85 8.06
C GLY A 446 5.04 14.44 9.54
N LYS A 447 5.34 15.32 10.49
CA LYS A 447 4.89 15.16 11.90
C LYS A 447 3.37 15.16 11.98
N TRP A 448 2.71 16.10 11.32
CA TRP A 448 1.24 16.16 11.29
C TRP A 448 0.62 14.89 10.69
N ILE A 449 1.17 14.34 9.60
CA ILE A 449 0.71 13.05 9.05
C ILE A 449 0.87 11.94 10.10
N THR A 450 2.01 11.89 10.79
CA THR A 450 2.29 10.88 11.83
C THR A 450 1.28 10.99 12.97
N ASP A 451 1.11 12.19 13.54
CA ASP A 451 0.16 12.49 14.61
C ASP A 451 -1.28 12.14 14.20
N LEU A 452 -1.66 12.49 12.95
CA LEU A 452 -2.99 12.22 12.40
C LEU A 452 -3.26 10.71 12.30
N LEU A 453 -2.29 9.93 11.82
CA LEU A 453 -2.45 8.49 11.60
C LEU A 453 -2.37 7.70 12.92
N GLU A 454 -1.50 8.09 13.85
CA GLU A 454 -1.36 7.43 15.14
C GLU A 454 -2.55 7.73 16.08
N THR A 455 -3.02 8.97 16.09
CA THR A 455 -4.07 9.40 17.04
C THR A 455 -5.46 9.06 16.54
N ASN A 456 -5.75 9.35 15.28
CA ASN A 456 -7.13 9.32 14.78
C ASN A 456 -7.44 8.06 13.98
N TYR A 457 -6.44 7.45 13.35
CA TYR A 457 -6.68 6.43 12.34
C TYR A 457 -5.65 5.28 12.31
N PRO A 458 -5.47 4.55 13.43
CA PRO A 458 -4.45 3.50 13.54
C PRO A 458 -4.65 2.33 12.55
N ASP A 459 -5.86 2.18 11.99
CA ASP A 459 -6.19 1.16 10.99
C ASP A 459 -5.89 1.58 9.53
N ILE A 460 -5.60 2.87 9.27
CA ILE A 460 -5.34 3.41 7.92
C ILE A 460 -3.89 3.21 7.49
N VAL A 461 -3.00 2.69 8.32
CA VAL A 461 -1.61 2.46 7.89
C VAL A 461 -1.21 1.02 8.12
N ALA A 462 -0.78 0.39 7.03
CA ALA A 462 -0.13 -0.91 7.08
C ALA A 462 1.23 -0.76 7.79
N LYS A 463 1.32 -1.26 9.02
CA LYS A 463 2.49 -1.09 9.90
C LYS A 463 3.81 -1.43 9.22
N GLY A 464 3.86 -2.49 8.40
CA GLY A 464 5.07 -2.93 7.69
C GLY A 464 5.58 -1.97 6.64
N VAL A 465 4.68 -1.16 6.08
CA VAL A 465 5.06 -0.15 5.10
C VAL A 465 5.62 1.09 5.81
N TRP A 466 5.18 1.35 7.05
CA TRP A 466 5.59 2.50 7.85
C TRP A 466 6.90 2.30 8.61
N THR A 467 7.19 1.07 9.06
CA THR A 467 8.38 0.76 9.87
C THR A 467 9.67 0.65 9.06
N ASP A 468 9.62 0.75 7.72
CA ASP A 468 10.81 0.90 6.86
C ASP A 468 11.38 2.34 6.96
N ARG A 469 11.56 2.82 8.21
CA ARG A 469 12.14 4.12 8.59
C ARG A 469 13.67 4.14 8.42
N ASP A 470 14.28 2.98 8.29
CA ASP A 470 15.74 2.82 8.26
C ASP A 470 16.28 2.87 6.83
N ARG A 471 16.27 4.07 6.21
CA ARG A 471 17.23 4.45 5.16
C ARG A 471 17.56 5.92 5.17
#